data_AF-A0A6J0YEA9-F1
#
_entry.id   AF-A0A6J0YEA9-F1
#
_cell.length_a   1.000
_cell.length_b   1.000
_cell.length_c   1.000
_cell.angle_alpha   90.00
_cell.angle_beta   90.00
_cell.angle_gamma   90.00
#
_symmetry.space_group_name_H-M   'P 1'
#
loop_
_entity.id
_entity.type
_entity.pdbx_description
1 polymer ?
#
loop_
_entity_poly.entity_id
_entity_poly.type
_entity_poly.pdbx_seq_one_letter_code
_entity_poly.pdbx_strand_id
1 'polypeptide(L)'
;MFSLKNFLHFCGKLQNQLTRDASAKATAMDQDEASTTVDNIVTQFNTYEDFLDSQITTLDLYYLEDEGLARQLVELGYRGTGEVVRREDFEARKAAIEIARLAERTQKKTLTSAGKDLHDNFLKALAAREEDNRSGKSVIFIRDRNSHGQEVSGYIDYAHRLKTEDFEVYFSGKKRLLPRPTDMSFYNWDSHIAVWNSTPNYQVIADNPEGLLFKYKRDRKILNVDPKAQPGDNSTRSPILTELYTQVVIFDHISRRKT
;
A
#
# COMPACT_ATOMS: atom_id res chain seq x y z
N MET A 1 37.30 3.43 52.38
CA MET A 1 38.34 3.82 51.41
C MET A 1 38.17 3.00 50.15
N PHE A 2 37.54 3.55 49.10
CA PHE A 2 37.57 2.93 47.78
C PHE A 2 38.99 3.12 47.21
N SER A 3 39.71 2.01 47.01
CA SER A 3 41.09 2.01 46.52
C SER A 3 41.15 2.62 45.12
N LEU A 4 42.05 3.59 44.91
CA LEU A 4 42.31 4.23 43.60
C LEU A 4 42.54 3.21 42.48
N LYS A 5 43.05 2.01 42.81
CA LYS A 5 43.25 0.90 41.86
C LYS A 5 41.94 0.37 41.26
N ASN A 6 40.85 0.35 42.04
CA ASN A 6 39.54 -0.10 41.55
C ASN A 6 38.87 0.94 40.65
N PHE A 7 39.12 2.23 40.90
CA PHE A 7 38.60 3.32 40.07
C PHE A 7 39.26 3.36 38.69
N LEU A 8 40.58 3.22 38.63
CA LEU A 8 41.33 3.18 37.36
C LEU A 8 40.96 1.96 36.50
N HIS A 9 40.76 0.78 37.11
CA HIS A 9 40.32 -0.42 36.37
C HIS A 9 38.89 -0.29 35.83
N PHE A 10 37.99 0.34 36.60
CA PHE A 10 36.61 0.58 36.18
C PHE A 10 36.53 1.60 35.04
N CYS A 11 37.28 2.71 35.13
CA CYS A 11 37.40 3.68 34.03
C CYS A 11 37.98 3.05 32.75
N GLY A 12 39.02 2.22 32.87
CA GLY A 12 39.59 1.53 31.70
C GLY A 12 38.61 0.56 31.02
N LYS A 13 37.75 -0.13 31.79
CA LYS A 13 36.68 -0.96 31.22
C LYS A 13 35.58 -0.14 30.55
N LEU A 14 35.16 0.97 31.16
CA LEU A 14 34.17 1.87 30.56
C LEU A 14 34.68 2.46 29.24
N GLN A 15 35.94 2.88 29.21
CA GLN A 15 36.53 3.51 28.02
C GLN A 15 36.70 2.51 26.87
N ASN A 16 37.03 1.25 27.17
CA ASN A 16 37.06 0.17 26.16
C ASN A 16 35.68 -0.28 25.67
N GLN A 17 34.64 -0.15 26.50
CA GLN A 17 33.27 -0.48 26.11
C GLN A 17 32.68 0.62 25.21
N LEU A 18 32.88 1.89 25.58
CA LEU A 18 32.46 3.05 24.78
C LEU A 18 33.13 3.09 23.40
N THR A 19 34.41 2.69 23.29
CA THR A 19 35.09 2.62 21.98
C THR A 19 34.60 1.47 21.11
N ARG A 20 34.23 0.31 21.70
CA ARG A 20 33.63 -0.81 20.96
C ARG A 20 32.23 -0.48 20.45
N ASP A 21 31.42 0.16 21.28
CA ASP A 21 30.06 0.55 20.90
C ASP A 21 30.06 1.65 19.83
N ALA A 22 31.00 2.61 19.92
CA ALA A 22 31.21 3.61 18.88
C ALA A 22 31.69 2.98 17.56
N SER A 23 32.60 2.00 17.61
CA SER A 23 33.07 1.28 16.43
C SER A 23 31.94 0.48 15.77
N ALA A 24 31.16 -0.28 16.55
CA ALA A 24 30.05 -1.07 16.03
C ALA A 24 28.95 -0.19 15.42
N LYS A 25 28.69 0.98 16.02
CA LYS A 25 27.71 1.95 15.52
C LYS A 25 28.18 2.66 14.25
N ALA A 26 29.48 2.94 14.14
CA ALA A 26 30.07 3.48 12.92
C ALA A 26 30.01 2.45 11.77
N THR A 27 30.31 1.17 12.04
CA THR A 27 30.23 0.11 11.03
C THR A 27 28.79 -0.14 10.55
N ALA A 28 27.80 -0.01 11.42
CA ALA A 28 26.39 -0.13 11.05
C ALA A 28 25.91 1.05 10.18
N MET A 29 26.32 2.28 10.50
CA MET A 29 26.01 3.47 9.67
C MET A 29 26.63 3.39 8.27
N ASP A 30 27.87 2.92 8.16
CA ASP A 30 28.57 2.78 6.86
C ASP A 30 27.90 1.73 5.96
N GLN A 31 27.38 0.66 6.56
CA GLN A 31 26.67 -0.40 5.82
C GLN A 31 25.29 0.04 5.31
N ASP A 32 24.57 0.85 6.08
CA ASP A 32 23.26 1.39 5.66
C ASP A 32 23.39 2.44 4.55
N GLU A 33 24.42 3.31 4.60
CA GLU A 33 24.67 4.27 3.52
C GLU A 33 25.08 3.56 2.22
N ALA A 34 26.04 2.62 2.28
CA ALA A 34 26.47 1.83 1.11
C ALA A 34 25.32 0.96 0.52
N SER A 35 24.39 0.48 1.35
CA SER A 35 23.19 -0.21 0.85
C SER A 35 22.29 0.73 0.07
N THR A 36 22.06 1.94 0.58
CA THR A 36 21.20 2.93 -0.04
C THR A 36 21.76 3.43 -1.37
N THR A 37 23.09 3.62 -1.47
CA THR A 37 23.75 4.03 -2.71
C THR A 37 23.58 2.98 -3.81
N VAL A 38 23.75 1.70 -3.47
CA VAL A 38 23.62 0.64 -4.46
C VAL A 38 22.17 0.38 -4.84
N ASP A 39 21.20 0.57 -3.94
CA ASP A 39 19.78 0.53 -4.29
C ASP A 39 19.42 1.62 -5.31
N ASN A 40 20.01 2.81 -5.16
CA ASN A 40 19.87 3.89 -6.14
C ASN A 40 20.51 3.54 -7.49
N ILE A 41 21.67 2.86 -7.50
CA ILE A 41 22.35 2.41 -8.72
C ILE A 41 21.52 1.33 -9.42
N VAL A 42 21.06 0.31 -8.69
CA VAL A 42 20.31 -0.84 -9.22
C VAL A 42 18.96 -0.43 -9.80
N THR A 43 18.34 0.63 -9.25
CA THR A 43 17.08 1.19 -9.77
C THR A 43 17.26 2.05 -11.02
N GLN A 44 18.43 2.65 -11.23
CA GLN A 44 18.72 3.50 -12.39
C GLN A 44 19.16 2.71 -13.63
N PHE A 45 19.88 1.60 -13.46
CA PHE A 45 20.45 0.81 -14.56
C PHE A 45 19.74 -0.52 -14.76
N ASN A 46 19.55 -0.96 -16.01
CA ASN A 46 18.84 -2.21 -16.32
C ASN A 46 19.74 -3.44 -16.17
N THR A 47 20.99 -3.36 -16.59
CA THR A 47 21.98 -4.43 -16.45
C THR A 47 23.23 -3.91 -15.74
N TYR A 48 24.07 -4.84 -15.25
CA TYR A 48 25.35 -4.48 -14.66
C TYR A 48 26.30 -3.86 -15.70
N GLU A 49 26.23 -4.34 -16.95
CA GLU A 49 27.02 -3.79 -18.06
C GLU A 49 26.60 -2.34 -18.37
N ASP A 50 25.30 -1.99 -18.31
CA ASP A 50 24.83 -0.60 -18.46
C ASP A 50 25.41 0.33 -17.37
N PHE A 51 25.58 -0.20 -16.14
CA PHE A 51 26.21 0.55 -15.05
C PHE A 51 27.71 0.76 -15.33
N LEU A 52 28.44 -0.27 -15.76
CA LEU A 52 29.85 -0.13 -16.12
C LEU A 52 30.04 0.86 -17.27
N ASP A 53 29.19 0.80 -18.29
CA ASP A 53 29.23 1.69 -19.45
C ASP A 53 28.99 3.16 -19.08
N SER A 54 28.17 3.41 -18.05
CA SER A 54 27.94 4.77 -17.54
C SER A 54 29.19 5.41 -16.92
N GLN A 55 30.20 4.61 -16.56
CA GLN A 55 31.47 5.05 -15.96
C GLN A 55 32.60 5.17 -16.99
N ILE A 56 32.40 4.68 -18.22
CA ILE A 56 33.39 4.74 -19.31
C ILE A 56 33.26 6.08 -20.02
N THR A 57 34.38 6.80 -20.17
CA THR A 57 34.42 8.08 -20.90
C THR A 57 34.88 7.91 -22.34
N THR A 58 34.63 8.91 -23.18
CA THR A 58 35.12 8.95 -24.56
C THR A 58 36.65 8.91 -24.65
N LEU A 59 37.35 9.41 -23.63
CA LEU A 59 38.81 9.35 -23.55
C LEU A 59 39.30 7.92 -23.30
N ASP A 60 38.56 7.14 -22.52
CA ASP A 60 38.89 5.74 -22.23
C ASP A 60 38.75 4.90 -23.50
N LEU A 61 37.69 5.10 -24.26
CA LEU A 61 37.51 4.46 -25.57
C LEU A 61 38.58 4.89 -26.59
N TYR A 62 39.03 6.14 -26.56
CA TYR A 62 40.09 6.63 -27.45
C TYR A 62 41.45 5.98 -27.18
N TYR A 63 41.80 5.72 -25.92
CA TYR A 63 43.09 5.12 -25.57
C TYR A 63 43.09 3.60 -25.50
N LEU A 64 41.96 3.00 -25.14
CA LEU A 64 41.86 1.54 -24.98
C LEU A 64 41.39 0.88 -26.28
N GLU A 65 40.62 1.58 -27.12
CA GLU A 65 39.97 1.09 -28.35
C GLU A 65 39.12 -0.20 -28.18
N ASP A 66 38.99 -0.70 -26.95
CA ASP A 66 38.28 -1.90 -26.56
C ASP A 66 37.39 -1.60 -25.35
N GLU A 67 36.08 -1.70 -25.59
CA GLU A 67 35.02 -1.46 -24.59
C GLU A 67 35.02 -2.52 -23.48
N GLY A 68 35.35 -3.77 -23.80
CA GLY A 68 35.44 -4.85 -22.82
C GLY A 68 36.61 -4.64 -21.85
N LEU A 69 37.75 -4.17 -22.37
CA LEU A 69 38.89 -3.80 -21.56
C LEU A 69 38.57 -2.59 -20.65
N ALA A 70 37.85 -1.60 -21.18
CA ALA A 70 37.40 -0.44 -20.40
C ALA A 70 36.47 -0.84 -19.25
N ARG A 71 35.49 -1.73 -19.49
CA ARG A 71 34.61 -2.30 -18.46
C ARG A 71 35.39 -3.01 -17.36
N GLN A 72 36.36 -3.85 -17.73
CA GLN A 72 37.21 -4.56 -16.75
C GLN A 72 38.01 -3.60 -15.86
N LEU A 73 38.51 -2.50 -16.42
CA LEU A 73 39.24 -1.50 -15.64
C LEU A 73 38.33 -0.76 -14.66
N VAL A 74 37.07 -0.53 -15.03
CA VAL A 74 36.05 0.03 -14.12
C VAL A 74 35.67 -0.96 -13.02
N GLU A 75 35.42 -2.21 -13.38
CA GLU A 75 35.05 -3.27 -12.43
C GLU A 75 36.16 -3.55 -11.40
N LEU A 76 37.43 -3.45 -11.79
CA LEU A 76 38.58 -3.56 -10.90
C LEU A 76 38.87 -2.29 -10.09
N GLY A 77 38.14 -1.19 -10.33
CA GLY A 77 38.32 0.09 -9.65
C GLY A 77 39.55 0.89 -10.07
N TYR A 78 40.19 0.52 -11.20
CA TYR A 78 41.30 1.29 -11.77
C TYR A 78 40.82 2.50 -12.61
N ARG A 79 39.54 2.53 -12.97
CA ARG A 79 38.86 3.62 -13.69
C ARG A 79 37.43 3.83 -13.18
N GLY A 80 36.88 5.02 -13.42
CA GLY A 80 35.57 5.46 -12.90
C GLY A 80 35.71 6.32 -11.64
N THR A 81 34.86 7.35 -11.50
CA THR A 81 34.85 8.24 -10.31
C THR A 81 33.87 7.76 -9.23
N GLY A 82 33.20 6.62 -9.45
CA GLY A 82 32.15 6.08 -8.60
C GLY A 82 32.58 4.93 -7.69
N GLU A 83 31.64 4.53 -6.84
CA GLU A 83 31.76 3.40 -5.93
C GLU A 83 31.88 2.07 -6.71
N VAL A 84 32.83 1.22 -6.30
CA VAL A 84 33.04 -0.11 -6.94
C VAL A 84 31.96 -1.06 -6.43
N VAL A 85 30.93 -1.27 -7.24
CA VAL A 85 29.88 -2.24 -6.97
C VAL A 85 30.26 -3.56 -7.62
N ARG A 86 30.32 -4.65 -6.83
CA ARG A 86 30.57 -5.99 -7.40
C ARG A 86 29.36 -6.46 -8.19
N ARG A 87 29.60 -7.15 -9.30
CA ARG A 87 28.56 -7.80 -10.12
C ARG A 87 27.58 -8.63 -9.26
N GLU A 88 28.14 -9.41 -8.34
CA GLU A 88 27.38 -10.26 -7.41
C GLU A 88 26.43 -9.43 -6.54
N ASP A 89 26.89 -8.31 -6.00
CA ASP A 89 26.08 -7.43 -5.15
C ASP A 89 25.00 -6.71 -5.95
N PHE A 90 25.32 -6.24 -7.16
CA PHE A 90 24.37 -5.61 -8.07
C PHE A 90 23.25 -6.59 -8.47
N GLU A 91 23.61 -7.79 -8.90
CA GLU A 91 22.66 -8.83 -9.30
C GLU A 91 21.84 -9.32 -8.12
N ALA A 92 22.44 -9.54 -6.95
CA ALA A 92 21.74 -9.96 -5.75
C ALA A 92 20.71 -8.92 -5.29
N ARG A 93 21.08 -7.62 -5.29
CA ARG A 93 20.18 -6.52 -4.92
C ARG A 93 19.07 -6.35 -5.95
N LYS A 94 19.39 -6.47 -7.24
CA LYS A 94 18.37 -6.44 -8.31
C LYS A 94 17.38 -7.58 -8.22
N ALA A 95 17.87 -8.79 -7.96
CA ALA A 95 17.04 -9.95 -7.72
C ALA A 95 16.18 -9.78 -6.47
N ALA A 96 16.73 -9.23 -5.38
CA ALA A 96 15.99 -8.96 -4.15
C ALA A 96 14.85 -7.95 -4.36
N ILE A 97 15.11 -6.86 -5.10
CA ILE A 97 14.09 -5.86 -5.45
C ILE A 97 13.00 -6.49 -6.33
N GLU A 98 13.37 -7.29 -7.33
CA GLU A 98 12.38 -7.93 -8.21
C GLU A 98 11.59 -9.02 -7.48
N ILE A 99 12.21 -9.79 -6.58
CA ILE A 99 11.53 -10.73 -5.69
C ILE A 99 10.58 -9.99 -4.76
N ALA A 100 10.99 -8.86 -4.16
CA ALA A 100 10.12 -8.04 -3.31
C ALA A 100 8.93 -7.49 -4.12
N ARG A 101 9.17 -7.02 -5.35
CA ARG A 101 8.13 -6.54 -6.27
C ARG A 101 7.17 -7.66 -6.67
N LEU A 102 7.68 -8.86 -6.95
CA LEU A 102 6.89 -10.05 -7.23
C LEU A 102 6.10 -10.52 -6.00
N ALA A 103 6.70 -10.45 -4.82
CA ALA A 103 6.05 -10.78 -3.55
C ALA A 103 4.92 -9.80 -3.26
N GLU A 104 5.12 -8.49 -3.42
CA GLU A 104 4.05 -7.49 -3.35
C GLU A 104 2.96 -7.76 -4.39
N ARG A 105 3.32 -8.11 -5.62
CA ARG A 105 2.36 -8.43 -6.68
C ARG A 105 1.58 -9.72 -6.38
N THR A 106 2.19 -10.66 -5.67
CA THR A 106 1.60 -11.96 -5.31
C THR A 106 0.74 -11.86 -4.05
N GLN A 107 1.17 -11.08 -3.05
CA GLN A 107 0.32 -10.67 -1.93
C GLN A 107 -0.91 -9.91 -2.42
N LYS A 108 -0.75 -9.04 -3.43
CA LYS A 108 -1.87 -8.39 -4.13
C LYS A 108 -2.77 -9.37 -4.91
N LYS A 109 -2.36 -10.63 -5.15
CA LYS A 109 -3.18 -11.66 -5.82
C LYS A 109 -3.93 -12.55 -4.85
N THR A 110 -3.35 -12.92 -3.71
CA THR A 110 -4.10 -13.62 -2.65
C THR A 110 -5.20 -12.69 -2.13
N LEU A 111 -6.44 -13.17 -2.09
CA LEU A 111 -7.55 -12.44 -1.50
C LEU A 111 -7.32 -12.32 0.01
N THR A 112 -7.60 -11.15 0.57
CA THR A 112 -7.47 -10.86 2.00
C THR A 112 -8.45 -11.67 2.84
N SER A 113 -9.56 -12.11 2.23
CA SER A 113 -10.52 -13.02 2.83
C SER A 113 -10.15 -14.50 2.71
N ALA A 114 -9.18 -14.87 1.87
CA ALA A 114 -8.85 -16.28 1.62
C ALA A 114 -8.31 -16.96 2.89
N GLY A 115 -8.87 -18.14 3.20
CA GLY A 115 -8.44 -18.94 4.35
C GLY A 115 -8.88 -18.41 5.72
N LYS A 116 -9.69 -17.34 5.76
CA LYS A 116 -10.25 -16.81 7.01
C LYS A 116 -11.58 -17.44 7.36
N ASP A 117 -11.77 -17.67 8.65
CA ASP A 117 -13.04 -18.14 9.17
C ASP A 117 -13.99 -16.96 9.41
N LEU A 118 -14.80 -16.67 8.38
CA LEU A 118 -15.77 -15.59 8.42
C LEU A 118 -17.10 -16.14 8.93
N HIS A 119 -17.48 -15.77 10.14
CA HIS A 119 -18.74 -16.24 10.74
C HIS A 119 -19.94 -15.40 10.31
N ASP A 120 -19.77 -14.07 10.33
CA ASP A 120 -20.85 -13.12 10.09
C ASP A 120 -21.21 -12.97 8.59
N ASN A 121 -22.50 -12.77 8.32
CA ASN A 121 -23.05 -12.69 6.96
C ASN A 121 -22.52 -11.49 6.17
N PHE A 122 -22.25 -10.36 6.84
CA PHE A 122 -21.67 -9.19 6.19
C PHE A 122 -20.24 -9.46 5.75
N LEU A 123 -19.43 -10.07 6.60
CA LEU A 123 -18.05 -10.43 6.23
C LEU A 123 -18.03 -11.44 5.07
N LYS A 124 -18.90 -12.46 5.11
CA LYS A 124 -19.07 -13.40 3.99
C LYS A 124 -19.48 -12.68 2.70
N ALA A 125 -20.40 -11.73 2.79
CA ALA A 125 -20.87 -10.95 1.64
C ALA A 125 -19.78 -10.05 1.05
N LEU A 126 -18.90 -9.48 1.88
CA LEU A 126 -17.74 -8.71 1.45
C LEU A 126 -16.68 -9.60 0.79
N ALA A 127 -16.39 -10.75 1.40
CA ALA A 127 -15.40 -11.71 0.89
C ALA A 127 -15.78 -12.24 -0.49
N ALA A 128 -17.05 -12.64 -0.66
CA ALA A 128 -17.58 -13.07 -1.95
C ALA A 128 -17.44 -12.02 -3.07
N ARG A 129 -17.34 -10.74 -2.69
CA ARG A 129 -17.24 -9.59 -3.60
C ARG A 129 -15.82 -9.04 -3.73
N GLU A 130 -14.84 -9.57 -2.99
CA GLU A 130 -13.50 -8.98 -2.90
C GLU A 130 -12.78 -9.03 -4.25
N GLU A 131 -12.75 -10.19 -4.91
CA GLU A 131 -12.08 -10.37 -6.20
C GLU A 131 -12.73 -9.49 -7.27
N ASP A 132 -14.06 -9.53 -7.36
CA ASP A 132 -14.80 -8.73 -8.32
C ASP A 132 -14.55 -7.23 -8.09
N ASN A 133 -14.44 -6.77 -6.83
CA ASN A 133 -14.19 -5.37 -6.49
C ASN A 133 -12.75 -4.90 -6.64
N ARG A 134 -11.80 -5.77 -7.02
CA ARG A 134 -10.48 -5.30 -7.52
C ARG A 134 -10.63 -4.45 -8.79
N SER A 135 -11.63 -4.79 -9.61
CA SER A 135 -12.03 -4.04 -10.81
C SER A 135 -13.49 -3.56 -10.80
N GLY A 136 -14.19 -3.86 -9.70
CA GLY A 136 -15.63 -3.77 -9.53
C GLY A 136 -16.11 -2.45 -8.96
N LYS A 137 -17.35 -2.47 -8.46
CA LYS A 137 -18.21 -1.29 -8.36
C LYS A 137 -19.29 -1.43 -7.29
N SER A 138 -19.00 -2.14 -6.22
CA SER A 138 -19.98 -2.28 -5.14
C SER A 138 -19.93 -1.06 -4.22
N VAL A 139 -21.10 -0.56 -3.83
CA VAL A 139 -21.27 0.49 -2.83
C VAL A 139 -21.88 -0.13 -1.58
N ILE A 140 -21.29 0.12 -0.42
CA ILE A 140 -21.76 -0.42 0.86
C ILE A 140 -22.41 0.71 1.65
N PHE A 141 -23.65 0.54 2.04
CA PHE A 141 -24.30 1.36 3.05
C PHE A 141 -24.13 0.71 4.42
N ILE A 142 -23.68 1.48 5.41
CA ILE A 142 -23.61 1.07 6.81
C ILE A 142 -24.26 2.15 7.66
N ARG A 143 -25.08 1.75 8.63
CA ARG A 143 -25.55 2.57 9.74
C ARG A 143 -25.25 1.86 11.04
N ASP A 144 -24.50 2.51 11.92
CA ASP A 144 -24.21 1.98 13.26
C ASP A 144 -23.61 3.04 14.20
N ARG A 145 -23.22 2.65 15.42
CA ARG A 145 -22.59 3.54 16.40
C ARG A 145 -21.07 3.48 16.31
N ASN A 146 -20.44 4.66 16.36
CA ASN A 146 -18.99 4.78 16.46
C ASN A 146 -18.50 4.48 17.88
N SER A 147 -17.17 4.53 18.09
CA SER A 147 -16.54 4.28 19.40
C SER A 147 -16.96 5.28 20.50
N HIS A 148 -17.49 6.44 20.12
CA HIS A 148 -18.01 7.46 21.04
C HIS A 148 -19.51 7.26 21.32
N GLY A 149 -20.12 6.19 20.82
CA GLY A 149 -21.54 5.89 20.96
C GLY A 149 -22.46 6.69 20.03
N GLN A 150 -21.89 7.54 19.17
CA GLN A 150 -22.65 8.37 18.23
C GLN A 150 -23.12 7.55 17.04
N GLU A 151 -24.35 7.78 16.62
CA GLU A 151 -24.92 7.08 15.48
C GLU A 151 -24.48 7.73 14.17
N VAL A 152 -23.89 6.93 13.30
CA VAL A 152 -23.37 7.36 12.00
C VAL A 152 -23.88 6.47 10.89
N SER A 153 -24.07 7.04 9.71
CA SER A 153 -24.38 6.27 8.51
C SER A 153 -23.66 6.83 7.28
N GLY A 154 -23.47 6.00 6.27
CA GLY A 154 -22.85 6.46 5.05
C GLY A 154 -22.69 5.38 4.01
N TYR A 155 -22.40 5.85 2.80
CA TYR A 155 -22.11 5.03 1.62
C TYR A 155 -20.60 5.00 1.38
N ILE A 156 -20.06 3.80 1.20
CA ILE A 156 -18.64 3.51 1.02
C ILE A 156 -18.43 2.88 -0.36
N ASP A 157 -17.50 3.43 -1.13
CA ASP A 157 -17.03 2.80 -2.37
C ASP A 157 -16.11 1.62 -1.99
N TYR A 158 -16.60 0.39 -2.12
CA TYR A 158 -15.87 -0.79 -1.65
C TYR A 158 -14.56 -0.98 -2.42
N ALA A 159 -14.59 -0.81 -3.74
CA ALA A 159 -13.41 -0.94 -4.59
C ALA A 159 -12.34 0.11 -4.27
N HIS A 160 -12.75 1.35 -3.98
CA HIS A 160 -11.82 2.38 -3.52
C HIS A 160 -11.24 2.04 -2.14
N ARG A 161 -12.06 1.53 -1.23
CA ARG A 161 -11.62 1.17 0.12
C ARG A 161 -10.64 0.00 0.13
N LEU A 162 -10.90 -1.03 -0.67
CA LEU A 162 -10.01 -2.18 -0.83
C LEU A 162 -8.62 -1.79 -1.34
N LYS A 163 -8.51 -0.70 -2.11
CA LYS A 163 -7.22 -0.23 -2.67
C LYS A 163 -6.43 0.68 -1.72
N THR A 164 -7.13 1.36 -0.81
CA THR A 164 -6.55 2.42 0.03
C THR A 164 -6.38 2.03 1.48
N GLU A 165 -6.96 0.91 1.90
CA GLU A 165 -6.87 0.42 3.27
C GLU A 165 -6.64 -1.09 3.30
N ASP A 166 -5.95 -1.54 4.35
CA ASP A 166 -5.77 -2.95 4.63
C ASP A 166 -7.09 -3.57 5.12
N PHE A 167 -7.64 -4.51 4.35
CA PHE A 167 -8.86 -5.23 4.71
C PHE A 167 -8.63 -6.42 5.65
N GLU A 168 -7.37 -6.74 5.95
CA GLU A 168 -6.99 -7.82 6.85
C GLU A 168 -7.64 -7.66 8.22
N VAL A 169 -7.59 -6.43 8.75
CA VAL A 169 -8.14 -6.07 10.07
C VAL A 169 -9.66 -6.18 10.14
N TYR A 170 -10.38 -6.02 9.03
CA TYR A 170 -11.83 -6.15 8.99
C TYR A 170 -12.24 -7.62 8.89
N PHE A 171 -11.62 -8.37 7.97
CA PHE A 171 -11.91 -9.80 7.82
C PHE A 171 -11.45 -10.66 9.01
N SER A 172 -10.44 -10.21 9.77
CA SER A 172 -10.04 -10.85 11.03
C SER A 172 -10.90 -10.44 12.24
N GLY A 173 -11.86 -9.52 12.07
CA GLY A 173 -12.73 -9.04 13.14
C GLY A 173 -12.04 -8.12 14.16
N LYS A 174 -10.76 -7.77 13.95
CA LYS A 174 -10.01 -6.83 14.83
C LYS A 174 -10.57 -5.42 14.78
N LYS A 175 -11.23 -5.05 13.69
CA LYS A 175 -11.80 -3.72 13.46
C LYS A 175 -13.16 -3.82 12.77
N ARG A 176 -14.07 -2.91 13.12
CA ARG A 176 -15.37 -2.76 12.45
C ARG A 176 -15.27 -1.73 11.32
N LEU A 177 -15.89 -2.02 10.18
CA LEU A 177 -15.95 -1.11 9.04
C LEU A 177 -17.05 -0.09 9.28
N LEU A 178 -16.67 1.16 9.57
CA LEU A 178 -17.61 2.27 9.78
C LEU A 178 -17.41 3.36 8.72
N PRO A 179 -18.48 4.07 8.32
CA PRO A 179 -18.38 5.22 7.42
C PRO A 179 -17.49 6.33 7.99
N ARG A 180 -16.73 6.99 7.11
CA ARG A 180 -15.86 8.11 7.44
C ARG A 180 -16.24 9.37 6.65
N PRO A 181 -15.91 10.56 7.14
CA PRO A 181 -16.14 11.81 6.39
C PRO A 181 -15.49 11.87 5.00
N THR A 182 -14.52 10.99 4.71
CA THR A 182 -13.84 10.87 3.41
C THR A 182 -14.51 9.89 2.44
N ASP A 183 -15.50 9.11 2.90
CA ASP A 183 -16.24 8.17 2.06
C ASP A 183 -17.25 8.90 1.16
N MET A 184 -17.99 8.15 0.33
CA MET A 184 -18.93 8.74 -0.65
C MET A 184 -19.98 9.60 0.04
N SER A 185 -20.40 9.17 1.22
CA SER A 185 -21.17 10.01 2.13
C SER A 185 -20.93 9.61 3.58
N PHE A 186 -21.16 10.57 4.45
CA PHE A 186 -21.12 10.42 5.87
C PHE A 186 -22.21 11.29 6.48
N TYR A 187 -22.95 10.72 7.41
CA TYR A 187 -23.96 11.42 8.18
C TYR A 187 -23.82 11.06 9.64
N ASN A 188 -23.66 12.06 10.50
CA ASN A 188 -23.73 11.91 11.93
C ASN A 188 -25.16 12.29 12.38
N TRP A 189 -25.88 11.32 12.95
CA TRP A 189 -27.28 11.49 13.35
C TRP A 189 -27.44 12.37 14.59
N ASP A 190 -26.44 12.40 15.47
CA ASP A 190 -26.47 13.21 16.69
C ASP A 190 -26.19 14.68 16.39
N SER A 191 -25.21 14.97 15.52
CA SER A 191 -24.83 16.34 15.18
C SER A 191 -25.49 16.88 13.92
N HIS A 192 -26.24 16.05 13.18
CA HIS A 192 -26.83 16.34 11.87
C HIS A 192 -25.82 16.82 10.81
N ILE A 193 -24.54 16.44 10.93
CA ILE A 193 -23.50 16.81 9.97
C ILE A 193 -23.51 15.79 8.83
N ALA A 194 -23.71 16.28 7.60
CA ALA A 194 -23.66 15.52 6.37
C ALA A 194 -22.44 15.94 5.54
N VAL A 195 -21.70 14.97 5.01
CA VAL A 195 -20.59 15.15 4.08
C VAL A 195 -20.77 14.18 2.91
N TRP A 196 -20.41 14.60 1.71
CA TRP A 196 -20.42 13.75 0.52
C TRP A 196 -19.20 14.04 -0.36
N ASN A 197 -18.56 12.97 -0.84
CA ASN A 197 -17.33 13.09 -1.63
C ASN A 197 -17.41 12.20 -2.86
N SER A 198 -17.03 12.72 -4.02
CA SER A 198 -16.84 11.87 -5.19
C SER A 198 -15.56 11.06 -5.05
N THR A 199 -15.62 9.76 -5.34
CA THR A 199 -14.46 8.86 -5.35
C THR A 199 -13.90 8.73 -6.76
N PRO A 200 -12.76 8.04 -6.98
CA PRO A 200 -12.29 7.76 -8.33
C PRO A 200 -13.30 7.00 -9.20
N ASN A 201 -14.19 6.19 -8.59
CA ASN A 201 -15.17 5.39 -9.33
C ASN A 201 -16.54 6.06 -9.48
N TYR A 202 -16.98 6.82 -8.46
CA TYR A 202 -18.32 7.40 -8.40
C TYR A 202 -18.29 8.91 -8.31
N GLN A 203 -19.22 9.55 -9.01
CA GLN A 203 -19.60 10.94 -8.78
C GLN A 203 -20.85 10.97 -7.90
N VAL A 204 -20.81 11.75 -6.82
CA VAL A 204 -21.96 11.94 -5.93
C VAL A 204 -22.80 13.12 -6.42
N ILE A 205 -24.10 12.92 -6.55
CA ILE A 205 -25.09 13.93 -6.95
C ILE A 205 -26.04 14.10 -5.75
N ALA A 206 -25.83 15.17 -5.00
CA ALA A 206 -26.54 15.46 -3.74
C ALA A 206 -27.63 16.53 -3.89
N ASP A 207 -27.65 17.24 -5.01
CA ASP A 207 -28.56 18.35 -5.35
C ASP A 207 -29.81 17.90 -6.12
N ASN A 208 -30.07 16.60 -6.23
CA ASN A 208 -31.25 16.07 -6.89
C ASN A 208 -32.48 16.12 -5.96
N PRO A 209 -33.62 16.68 -6.39
CA PRO A 209 -34.87 16.67 -5.62
C PRO A 209 -35.37 15.28 -5.24
N GLU A 210 -35.04 14.24 -6.00
CA GLU A 210 -35.41 12.85 -5.68
C GLU A 210 -34.50 12.18 -4.63
N GLY A 211 -33.48 12.90 -4.14
CA GLY A 211 -32.55 12.43 -3.13
C GLY A 211 -31.16 12.08 -3.67
N LEU A 212 -30.36 11.44 -2.83
CA LEU A 212 -28.96 11.15 -3.11
C LEU A 212 -28.82 10.13 -4.24
N LEU A 213 -28.00 10.45 -5.24
CA LEU A 213 -27.68 9.56 -6.35
C LEU A 213 -26.17 9.40 -6.50
N PHE A 214 -25.77 8.24 -7.01
CA PHE A 214 -24.37 7.98 -7.35
C PHE A 214 -24.24 7.63 -8.83
N LYS A 215 -23.42 8.38 -9.55
CA LYS A 215 -23.14 8.12 -10.96
C LYS A 215 -21.83 7.39 -11.09
N TYR A 216 -21.85 6.18 -11.64
CA TYR A 216 -20.62 5.46 -11.93
C TYR A 216 -19.90 6.12 -13.11
N LYS A 217 -18.63 6.49 -12.93
CA LYS A 217 -17.93 7.38 -13.87
C LYS A 217 -17.65 6.73 -15.23
N ARG A 218 -17.40 5.42 -15.27
CA ARG A 218 -16.98 4.71 -16.50
C ARG A 218 -18.09 4.57 -17.54
N ASP A 219 -19.30 4.20 -17.12
CA ASP A 219 -20.45 4.01 -18.02
C ASP A 219 -21.56 5.04 -17.82
N ARG A 220 -21.37 5.99 -16.91
CA ARG A 220 -22.28 7.11 -16.60
C ARG A 220 -23.66 6.67 -16.09
N LYS A 221 -23.84 5.39 -15.72
CA LYS A 221 -25.09 4.89 -15.17
C LYS A 221 -25.30 5.40 -13.75
N ILE A 222 -26.56 5.64 -13.42
CA ILE A 222 -27.00 6.15 -12.13
C ILE A 222 -27.38 4.96 -11.24
N LEU A 223 -26.87 4.99 -10.02
CA LEU A 223 -27.25 4.14 -8.91
C LEU A 223 -28.14 4.98 -7.97
N ASN A 224 -29.40 4.56 -7.84
CA ASN A 224 -30.35 5.18 -6.92
C ASN A 224 -30.34 4.43 -5.58
N VAL A 225 -30.11 5.16 -4.49
CA VAL A 225 -30.02 4.59 -3.14
C VAL A 225 -31.28 4.77 -2.30
N ASP A 226 -32.33 5.41 -2.82
CA ASP A 226 -33.62 5.48 -2.16
C ASP A 226 -34.20 4.06 -1.94
N PRO A 227 -34.44 3.64 -0.68
CA PRO A 227 -35.03 2.35 -0.33
C PRO A 227 -36.33 2.01 -1.08
N LYS A 228 -37.11 3.02 -1.48
CA LYS A 228 -38.42 2.85 -2.15
C LYS A 228 -38.33 2.80 -3.67
N ALA A 229 -37.22 3.25 -4.24
CA ALA A 229 -36.98 3.25 -5.68
C ALA A 229 -36.13 2.04 -6.11
N GLN A 230 -36.20 1.70 -7.39
CA GLN A 230 -35.30 0.72 -7.98
C GLN A 230 -33.88 1.30 -8.05
N PRO A 231 -32.83 0.48 -7.82
CA PRO A 231 -31.45 0.95 -7.77
C PRO A 231 -30.89 1.40 -9.12
N GLY A 232 -31.57 1.13 -10.22
CA GLY A 232 -31.19 1.54 -11.58
C GLY A 232 -30.68 0.40 -12.45
N ASP A 233 -30.38 0.71 -13.71
CA ASP A 233 -29.95 -0.27 -14.71
C ASP A 233 -28.64 -0.97 -14.31
N ASN A 234 -28.64 -2.31 -14.41
CA ASN A 234 -27.51 -3.16 -14.04
C ASN A 234 -27.02 -2.96 -12.61
N SER A 235 -27.90 -2.48 -11.73
CA SER A 235 -27.63 -2.34 -10.30
C SER A 235 -28.56 -3.24 -9.52
N THR A 236 -28.04 -3.87 -8.48
CA THR A 236 -28.83 -4.65 -7.51
C THR A 236 -28.68 -4.05 -6.13
N ARG A 237 -29.70 -4.24 -5.28
CA ARG A 237 -29.69 -3.85 -3.87
C ARG A 237 -29.88 -5.09 -3.03
N SER A 238 -28.95 -5.35 -2.13
CA SER A 238 -28.93 -6.53 -1.26
C SER A 238 -28.82 -6.09 0.20
N PRO A 239 -29.94 -6.01 0.94
CA PRO A 239 -29.92 -5.86 2.39
C PRO A 239 -29.23 -7.07 3.02
N ILE A 240 -28.30 -6.83 3.95
CA ILE A 240 -27.57 -7.89 4.63
C ILE A 240 -28.00 -7.93 6.09
N LEU A 241 -28.53 -9.08 6.51
CA LEU A 241 -28.83 -9.33 7.92
C LEU A 241 -27.55 -9.72 8.65
N THR A 242 -27.15 -8.91 9.63
CA THR A 242 -25.92 -9.08 10.42
C THR A 242 -26.18 -8.61 11.83
N GLU A 243 -25.50 -9.23 12.80
CA GLU A 243 -25.50 -8.77 14.20
C GLU A 243 -24.41 -7.73 14.46
N LEU A 244 -23.49 -7.55 13.50
CA LEU A 244 -22.38 -6.63 13.65
C LEU A 244 -22.79 -5.17 13.51
N TYR A 245 -23.86 -4.84 12.79
CA TYR A 245 -24.27 -3.45 12.52
C TYR A 245 -25.78 -3.32 12.56
N THR A 246 -26.26 -2.13 12.91
CA THR A 246 -27.70 -1.80 12.94
C THR A 246 -28.35 -1.97 11.55
N GLN A 247 -27.68 -1.54 10.49
CA GLN A 247 -28.16 -1.73 9.12
C GLN A 247 -27.01 -1.81 8.12
N VAL A 248 -27.08 -2.78 7.21
CA VAL A 248 -26.16 -2.89 6.07
C VAL A 248 -26.92 -3.18 4.79
N VAL A 249 -26.57 -2.48 3.72
CA VAL A 249 -27.07 -2.74 2.37
C VAL A 249 -25.90 -2.67 1.39
N ILE A 250 -25.75 -3.68 0.55
CA ILE A 250 -24.76 -3.66 -0.53
C ILE A 250 -25.47 -3.41 -1.85
N PHE A 251 -24.92 -2.49 -2.64
CA PHE A 251 -25.35 -2.20 -3.98
C PHE A 251 -24.28 -2.67 -4.94
N ASP A 252 -24.61 -3.64 -5.80
CA ASP A 252 -23.68 -4.12 -6.81
C ASP A 252 -24.03 -3.50 -8.16
N HIS A 253 -23.02 -3.03 -8.90
CA HIS A 253 -23.20 -2.48 -10.23
C HIS A 253 -22.40 -3.28 -11.28
N ILE A 254 -23.07 -3.75 -12.32
CA ILE A 254 -22.50 -4.58 -13.39
C ILE A 254 -22.38 -3.71 -14.65
N SER A 255 -21.17 -3.39 -15.12
CA SER A 255 -21.09 -2.95 -16.54
C SER A 255 -21.14 -4.17 -17.41
N ARG A 256 -22.01 -4.13 -18.41
CA ARG A 256 -21.84 -4.97 -19.59
C ARG A 256 -20.43 -4.73 -20.15
N ARG A 257 -19.62 -5.78 -20.29
CA ARG A 257 -18.41 -5.72 -21.13
C ARG A 257 -18.89 -5.36 -22.54
N LYS A 258 -18.20 -4.44 -23.22
CA LYS A 258 -18.27 -4.42 -24.69
C LYS A 258 -17.70 -5.76 -25.13
N THR A 259 -18.54 -6.62 -25.70
CA THR A 259 -18.12 -7.64 -26.65
C THR A 259 -17.34 -7.00 -27.78
#